data_AF-A0A2W7AY13-F1
#
_entry.id   AF-A0A2W7AY13-F1
#
_cell.length_a   1.000
_cell.length_b   1.000
_cell.length_c   1.000
_cell.angle_alpha   90.00
_cell.angle_beta   90.00
_cell.angle_gamma   90.00
#
_symmetry.space_group_name_H-M   'P 1'
#
loop_
_entity.id
_entity.type
_entity.pdbx_description
1 polymer ?
#
loop_
_entity_poly.entity_id
_entity_poly.type
_entity_poly.pdbx_seq_one_letter_code
_entity_poly.pdbx_strand_id
1 'polypeptide(L)'
;MVRRAFYSFHYKPDSWRVAQVRNMGIIEGNVPVTDNAWESVKKGGDQAIKNWIDGQMLLKTVIIVLIGENTANRKWINYKIPQAWRKKKGILGIYIHNLKNSCNEQSPKGKNPFDYFKID
;
A
#
# COMPACT_ATOMS: atom_id res chain seq x y z
N MET A 1 -12.47 -7.38 -18.21
CA MET A 1 -10.99 -7.22 -18.19
C MET A 1 -10.51 -7.40 -16.75
N VAL A 2 -9.47 -8.21 -16.52
CA VAL A 2 -8.99 -8.52 -15.16
C VAL A 2 -8.30 -7.30 -14.55
N ARG A 3 -8.77 -6.85 -13.38
CA ARG A 3 -8.14 -5.75 -12.63
C ARG A 3 -6.98 -6.30 -11.82
N ARG A 4 -5.78 -5.73 -11.99
CA ARG A 4 -4.60 -6.07 -11.18
C ARG A 4 -4.35 -4.95 -10.17
N ALA A 5 -4.44 -5.28 -8.89
CA ALA A 5 -4.28 -4.31 -7.81
C ALA A 5 -2.83 -4.25 -7.28
N PHE A 6 -2.36 -3.05 -6.97
CA PHE A 6 -1.16 -2.80 -6.18
C PHE A 6 -1.55 -2.40 -4.77
N TYR A 7 -1.15 -3.19 -3.77
CA TYR A 7 -1.48 -2.91 -2.37
C TYR A 7 -0.37 -2.09 -1.71
N SER A 8 -0.75 -1.00 -1.06
CA SER A 8 0.15 -0.12 -0.34
C SER A 8 -0.31 0.06 1.10
N PHE A 9 0.61 -0.08 2.05
CA PHE A 9 0.31 -0.02 3.49
C PHE A 9 1.55 0.36 4.28
N HIS A 10 1.39 0.68 5.56
CA HIS A 10 2.50 0.93 6.46
C HIS A 10 3.05 -0.40 7.01
N TYR A 11 4.21 -0.82 6.51
CA TYR A 11 4.74 -2.17 6.75
C TYR A 11 4.84 -2.56 8.23
N LYS A 12 5.48 -1.71 9.06
CA LYS A 12 5.84 -2.09 10.44
C LYS A 12 4.62 -2.42 11.33
N PRO A 13 3.58 -1.57 11.42
CA PRO A 13 2.41 -1.88 12.26
C PRO A 13 1.33 -2.70 11.56
N ASP A 14 1.25 -2.68 10.23
CA ASP A 14 0.09 -3.21 9.50
C ASP A 14 0.37 -4.52 8.75
N SER A 15 1.61 -5.01 8.68
CA SER A 15 1.95 -6.26 7.97
C SER A 15 1.05 -7.43 8.37
N TRP A 16 0.81 -7.62 9.67
CA TRP A 16 -0.06 -8.68 10.19
C TRP A 16 -1.54 -8.50 9.83
N ARG A 17 -2.03 -7.26 9.88
CA ARG A 17 -3.41 -6.92 9.49
C ARG A 17 -3.62 -7.14 7.99
N VAL A 18 -2.64 -6.76 7.19
CA VAL A 18 -2.63 -6.99 5.74
C VAL A 18 -2.54 -8.48 5.41
N ALA A 19 -1.79 -9.27 6.18
CA ALA A 19 -1.74 -10.72 6.01
C ALA A 19 -3.13 -11.37 6.17
N GLN A 20 -3.95 -10.90 7.11
CA GLN A 20 -5.34 -11.38 7.24
C GLN A 20 -6.17 -11.07 5.98
N VAL A 21 -6.10 -9.85 5.44
CA VAL A 21 -6.81 -9.47 4.20
C VAL A 21 -6.37 -10.34 3.01
N ARG A 22 -5.09 -10.70 2.96
CA ARG A 22 -4.54 -11.60 1.92
C ARG A 22 -5.05 -13.03 2.07
N ASN A 23 -5.01 -13.57 3.29
CA ASN A 23 -5.38 -14.96 3.57
C ASN A 23 -6.88 -15.24 3.37
N MET A 24 -7.72 -14.21 3.38
CA MET A 24 -9.15 -14.33 3.04
C MET A 24 -9.43 -14.66 1.56
N GLY A 25 -8.41 -14.82 0.72
CA GLY A 25 -8.59 -15.17 -0.70
C GLY A 25 -9.11 -14.01 -1.58
N ILE A 26 -9.28 -12.82 -1.00
CA ILE A 26 -9.74 -11.61 -1.72
C ILE A 26 -8.65 -11.05 -2.64
N ILE A 27 -7.38 -11.42 -2.41
CA ILE A 27 -6.23 -10.94 -3.20
C ILE A 27 -5.66 -12.11 -4.02
N GLU A 28 -6.30 -12.45 -5.13
CA GLU A 28 -5.70 -13.37 -6.11
C GLU A 28 -4.42 -12.77 -6.71
N GLY A 29 -3.31 -13.54 -6.65
CA GLY A 29 -2.19 -13.41 -7.57
C GLY A 29 -1.22 -12.25 -7.37
N ASN A 30 -1.31 -11.46 -6.29
CA ASN A 30 -0.30 -10.45 -5.98
C ASN A 30 0.71 -11.00 -4.96
N VAL A 31 1.60 -11.88 -5.43
CA VAL A 31 2.72 -12.39 -4.62
C VAL A 31 3.44 -11.19 -4.01
N PRO A 32 3.55 -11.10 -2.67
CA PRO A 32 4.25 -10.01 -2.05
C PRO A 32 5.69 -9.99 -2.52
N VAL A 33 6.26 -8.80 -2.56
CA VAL A 33 7.71 -8.67 -2.53
C VAL A 33 8.15 -9.38 -1.27
N THR A 34 8.97 -10.41 -1.41
CA THR A 34 9.56 -11.09 -0.27
C THR A 34 10.29 -10.04 0.58
N ASP A 35 10.25 -10.18 1.90
CA ASP A 35 10.85 -9.19 2.81
C ASP A 35 12.32 -8.90 2.44
N ASN A 36 13.03 -9.93 1.95
CA ASN A 36 14.39 -9.83 1.41
C ASN A 36 14.51 -8.88 0.21
N ALA A 37 13.57 -8.94 -0.74
CA ALA A 37 13.57 -8.05 -1.89
C ALA A 37 13.23 -6.61 -1.50
N TRP A 38 12.39 -6.40 -0.49
CA TRP A 38 12.06 -5.05 0.00
C TRP A 38 13.24 -4.42 0.75
N GLU A 39 13.96 -5.18 1.58
CA GLU A 39 15.17 -4.71 2.25
C GLU A 39 16.29 -4.34 1.25
N SER A 40 16.46 -5.11 0.18
CA SER A 40 17.38 -4.77 -0.92
C SER A 40 16.99 -3.47 -1.63
N VAL A 41 15.70 -3.26 -1.89
CA VAL A 41 15.20 -2.02 -2.51
C VAL A 41 15.41 -0.81 -1.58
N LYS A 42 15.21 -0.96 -0.27
CA LYS A 42 15.49 0.10 0.71
C LYS A 42 16.97 0.52 0.71
N LYS A 43 17.89 -0.43 0.58
CA LYS A 43 19.35 -0.15 0.54
C LYS A 43 19.76 0.68 -0.67
N GLY A 44 19.01 0.61 -1.77
CA GLY A 44 19.26 1.40 -2.99
C GLY A 44 18.87 2.88 -2.89
N GLY A 45 18.35 3.34 -1.75
CA GLY A 45 17.96 4.73 -1.52
C GLY A 45 16.68 5.15 -2.24
N ASP A 46 16.39 6.45 -2.20
CA ASP A 46 15.10 6.99 -2.64
C ASP A 46 14.81 6.75 -4.12
N GLN A 47 15.82 6.87 -4.99
CA GLN A 47 15.62 6.70 -6.43
C GLN A 47 15.32 5.25 -6.79
N ALA A 48 15.99 4.29 -6.16
CA ALA A 48 15.72 2.87 -6.36
C ALA A 48 14.28 2.52 -5.92
N ILE A 49 13.82 3.07 -4.80
CA ILE A 49 12.45 2.86 -4.32
C ILE A 49 11.42 3.47 -5.28
N LYS A 50 11.66 4.68 -5.82
CA LYS A 50 10.80 5.29 -6.84
C LYS A 50 10.69 4.42 -8.08
N ASN A 51 11.83 4.03 -8.67
CA ASN A 51 11.88 3.18 -9.85
C ASN A 51 11.18 1.84 -9.61
N TRP A 52 11.39 1.26 -8.43
CA TRP A 52 10.75 0.01 -8.03
C TRP A 52 9.22 0.18 -7.93
N ILE A 53 8.72 1.25 -7.30
CA ILE A 53 7.29 1.57 -7.23
C ILE A 53 6.71 1.76 -8.63
N ASP A 54 7.39 2.52 -9.49
CA ASP A 54 6.96 2.76 -10.86
C ASP A 54 6.84 1.46 -11.66
N GLY A 55 7.82 0.57 -11.52
CA GLY A 55 7.81 -0.76 -12.11
C GLY A 55 6.63 -1.61 -11.64
N GLN A 56 6.36 -1.60 -10.33
CA GLN A 56 5.19 -2.29 -9.78
C GLN A 56 3.87 -1.72 -10.29
N MET A 57 3.80 -0.41 -10.55
CA MET A 57 2.59 0.23 -11.05
C MET A 57 2.30 -0.07 -12.53
N LEU A 58 3.31 -0.35 -13.37
CA LEU A 58 3.13 -0.53 -14.82
C LEU A 58 2.09 -1.60 -15.16
N LEU A 59 2.16 -2.77 -14.53
CA LEU A 59 1.28 -3.90 -14.80
C LEU A 59 -0.04 -3.88 -14.01
N LYS A 60 -0.31 -2.81 -13.27
CA LYS A 60 -1.44 -2.70 -12.33
C LYS A 60 -2.43 -1.63 -12.79
N THR A 61 -3.72 -1.92 -12.67
CA THR A 61 -4.81 -1.04 -13.10
C THR A 61 -5.38 -0.22 -11.95
N VAL A 62 -5.16 -0.67 -10.71
CA VAL A 62 -5.71 -0.06 -9.49
C VAL A 62 -4.65 -0.06 -8.39
N ILE A 63 -4.61 0.99 -7.58
CA ILE A 63 -3.86 1.04 -6.33
C ILE A 63 -4.84 1.01 -5.17
N ILE A 64 -4.62 0.09 -4.23
CA ILE A 64 -5.39 -0.06 -3.01
C ILE A 64 -4.49 0.32 -1.83
N VAL A 65 -4.85 1.38 -1.12
CA VAL A 65 -4.18 1.81 0.09
C VAL A 65 -4.89 1.17 1.28
N LEU A 66 -4.21 0.28 2.01
CA LEU A 66 -4.73 -0.29 3.24
C LEU A 66 -4.32 0.62 4.41
N ILE A 67 -5.30 1.29 4.99
CA ILE A 67 -5.16 2.42 5.91
C ILE A 67 -5.23 1.93 7.35
N GLY A 68 -4.07 1.79 7.98
CA GLY A 68 -3.91 1.73 9.42
C GLY A 68 -3.73 3.12 10.05
N GLU A 69 -3.61 3.17 11.38
CA GLU A 69 -3.46 4.39 12.18
C GLU A 69 -2.45 5.39 11.59
N ASN A 70 -1.26 4.88 11.22
CA ASN A 70 -0.10 5.68 10.84
C ASN A 70 0.23 5.61 9.33
N THR A 71 -0.76 5.30 8.50
CA THR A 71 -0.58 5.15 7.04
C THR A 71 -0.57 6.48 6.29
N ALA A 72 -1.44 7.42 6.67
CA ALA A 72 -1.50 8.72 6.02
C ALA A 72 -0.21 9.54 6.21
N ASN A 73 0.05 10.44 5.26
CA ASN A 73 1.22 11.33 5.25
C ASN A 73 2.61 10.64 5.26
N ARG A 74 2.68 9.36 4.87
CA ARG A 74 3.95 8.64 4.74
C ARG A 74 4.58 8.96 3.39
N LYS A 75 5.90 9.15 3.37
CA LYS A 75 6.71 9.47 2.17
C LYS A 75 6.28 8.70 0.92
N TRP A 76 6.23 7.37 1.01
CA TRP A 76 5.89 6.52 -0.14
C TRP A 76 4.40 6.47 -0.46
N ILE A 77 3.52 6.77 0.50
CA ILE A 77 2.08 6.91 0.25
C ILE A 77 1.82 8.20 -0.51
N ASN A 78 2.41 9.31 -0.05
CA ASN A 78 2.33 10.62 -0.69
C ASN A 78 2.97 10.62 -2.08
N TYR A 79 3.93 9.73 -2.36
CA TYR A 79 4.47 9.54 -3.70
C TYR A 79 3.54 8.69 -4.59
N LYS A 80 2.98 7.59 -4.07
CA LYS A 80 2.17 6.64 -4.87
C LYS A 80 0.85 7.23 -5.34
N ILE A 81 0.12 7.96 -4.49
CA ILE A 81 -1.23 8.46 -4.80
C ILE A 81 -1.20 9.42 -6.01
N PRO A 82 -0.37 10.48 -6.04
CA PRO A 82 -0.28 11.36 -7.21
C PRO A 82 0.21 10.64 -8.46
N GLN A 83 1.15 9.69 -8.34
CA GLN A 83 1.65 8.93 -9.49
C GLN A 83 0.58 8.03 -10.10
N ALA A 84 -0.25 7.39 -9.25
CA ALA A 84 -1.39 6.61 -9.70
C ALA A 84 -2.41 7.47 -10.46
N TRP A 85 -2.68 8.66 -9.91
CA TRP A 85 -3.59 9.63 -10.52
C TRP A 85 -3.11 10.09 -11.89
N ARG A 86 -1.83 10.52 -11.99
CA ARG A 86 -1.19 10.91 -13.26
C ARG A 86 -1.22 9.79 -14.30
N LYS A 87 -1.09 8.54 -13.86
CA LYS A 87 -1.15 7.35 -14.72
C LYS A 87 -2.58 6.84 -14.99
N LYS A 88 -3.61 7.61 -14.62
CA LYS A 88 -5.04 7.29 -14.79
C LYS A 88 -5.43 5.91 -14.23
N LYS A 89 -4.80 5.50 -13.13
CA LYS A 89 -5.10 4.26 -12.43
C LYS A 89 -6.25 4.48 -11.45
N GLY A 90 -7.04 3.45 -11.20
CA GLY A 90 -8.02 3.50 -10.10
C GLY A 90 -7.30 3.62 -8.75
N ILE A 91 -7.87 4.37 -7.82
CA ILE A 91 -7.31 4.55 -6.48
C ILE A 91 -8.42 4.25 -5.47
N LEU A 92 -8.13 3.38 -4.51
CA LEU A 92 -9.07 2.99 -3.45
C LEU A 92 -8.36 2.98 -2.10
N GLY A 93 -9.03 3.49 -1.06
CA GLY A 93 -8.58 3.39 0.32
C GLY A 93 -9.46 2.42 1.10
N ILE A 94 -8.86 1.50 1.86
CA ILE A 94 -9.57 0.55 2.72
C ILE A 94 -9.01 0.66 4.12
N TYR A 95 -9.85 0.99 5.09
CA TYR A 95 -9.44 1.03 6.48
C TYR A 95 -9.29 -0.38 7.06
N ILE A 96 -8.15 -0.65 7.71
CA ILE A 96 -7.82 -1.96 8.30
C ILE A 96 -7.60 -1.91 9.82
N HIS A 97 -7.86 -0.77 10.46
CA HIS A 97 -7.63 -0.51 11.89
C HIS A 97 -8.40 -1.48 12.83
N ASN A 98 -9.56 -1.96 12.40
CA ASN A 98 -10.35 -2.95 13.16
C ASN A 98 -9.82 -4.38 13.07
N LEU A 99 -8.85 -4.65 12.18
CA LEU A 99 -8.17 -5.95 12.16
C LEU A 99 -7.17 -6.02 13.30
N LYS A 100 -7.10 -7.19 13.94
CA LYS A 100 -6.23 -7.39 15.08
C LYS A 100 -4.77 -7.59 14.65
N ASN A 101 -3.81 -7.17 15.45
CA ASN A 101 -2.40 -7.53 15.25
C ASN A 101 -2.12 -8.95 15.79
N SER A 102 -0.85 -9.37 15.82
CA SER A 102 -0.40 -10.64 16.40
C SER A 102 -0.71 -10.76 17.90
N CYS A 103 -0.86 -9.64 18.60
CA CYS A 103 -1.20 -9.56 20.02
C CYS A 103 -2.71 -9.49 20.27
N ASN A 104 -3.54 -9.70 19.24
CA ASN A 104 -5.01 -9.65 19.32
C ASN A 104 -5.58 -8.23 19.58
N GLU A 105 -4.81 -7.18 19.27
CA GLU A 105 -5.17 -5.77 19.51
C GLU A 105 -5.57 -5.03 18.22
N GLN A 106 -6.61 -4.20 18.30
CA GLN A 106 -6.99 -3.27 17.23
C GLN A 106 -6.15 -1.98 17.31
N SER A 107 -6.17 -1.19 16.24
CA SER A 107 -5.57 0.14 16.24
C SER A 107 -6.63 1.23 16.08
N PRO A 108 -6.34 2.48 16.50
CA PRO A 108 -7.19 3.62 16.18
C PRO A 108 -7.31 3.83 14.67
N LYS A 109 -8.44 4.39 14.24
CA LYS A 109 -8.65 4.75 12.84
C LYS A 109 -7.66 5.84 12.42
N GLY A 110 -6.87 5.54 11.39
CA GLY A 110 -5.92 6.50 10.83
C GLY A 110 -6.60 7.64 10.05
N LYS A 111 -5.84 8.70 9.78
CA LYS A 111 -6.28 9.78 8.88
C LYS A 111 -6.47 9.25 7.45
N ASN A 112 -7.30 9.92 6.66
CA ASN A 112 -7.47 9.59 5.25
C ASN A 112 -6.21 10.04 4.46
N PRO A 113 -5.50 9.14 3.76
CA PRO A 113 -4.35 9.52 2.95
C PRO A 113 -4.68 10.47 1.80
N PHE A 114 -5.93 10.47 1.32
CA PHE A 114 -6.34 11.32 0.20
C PHE A 114 -6.50 12.78 0.59
N ASP A 115 -6.64 13.11 1.88
CA ASP A 115 -6.72 14.50 2.35
C ASP A 115 -5.38 15.25 2.13
N TYR A 116 -4.28 14.50 1.95
CA TYR A 116 -2.94 15.03 1.68
C TYR A 116 -2.65 15.17 0.17
N PHE A 117 -3.61 14.85 -0.69
CA PHE A 117 -3.49 14.94 -2.13
C PHE A 117 -4.56 15.87 -2.68
N LYS A 118 -4.15 16.83 -3.52
CA LYS A 118 -5.06 17.72 -4.24
C LYS A 118 -4.96 17.41 -5.73
N ILE A 119 -6.11 17.40 -6.39
CA ILE A 119 -6.20 17.31 -7.84
C ILE A 119 -6.16 18.74 -8.35
N ASP A 120 -5.29 19.00 -9.32
CA ASP A 120 -5.20 20.28 -10.03
C ASP A 120 -6.35 20.43 -11.03
#